data_AF-A0A3A0UKR1-F1
#
_entry.id   AF-A0A3A0UKR1-F1
#
_cell.length_a   1.000
_cell.length_b   1.000
_cell.length_c   1.000
_cell.angle_alpha   90.00
_cell.angle_beta   90.00
_cell.angle_gamma   90.00
#
_symmetry.space_group_name_H-M   'P 1'
#
loop_
_entity.id
_entity.type
_entity.pdbx_description
1 polymer ?
#
loop_
_entity_poly.entity_id
_entity_poly.type
_entity_poly.pdbx_seq_one_letter_code
_entity_poly.pdbx_strand_id
1 'polypeptide(L)'
;FKKAQFLQKLMDGTTQIGIRAVFALIILLVALAEGVGAENILGAFLAGVVVSLLGPDEDMVEKLDSFGYGFFIPIFFIMVGVDLNIPQLIKEPALLLIIPFLILAFLISKLIPLFYIRKWFDMKTTISSAFLLTSTLSLVIASAKIAEQLGTISPEISGILILSAVITCVFVPIVFKKMFPMPDEATRQI
;
A
#
# COMPACT_ATOMS: atom_id res chain seq x y z
N PHE A 1 -34.14 -8.91 -28.10
CA PHE A 1 -32.75 -9.41 -28.04
C PHE A 1 -31.71 -8.53 -28.74
N LYS A 2 -31.88 -8.06 -30.01
CA LYS A 2 -30.89 -7.18 -30.67
C LYS A 2 -30.67 -5.77 -30.05
N LYS A 3 -31.69 -5.20 -29.40
CA LYS A 3 -31.63 -3.84 -28.82
C LYS A 3 -30.71 -3.73 -27.60
N ALA A 4 -30.63 -4.79 -26.79
CA ALA A 4 -29.72 -4.88 -25.65
C ALA A 4 -28.26 -4.95 -26.09
N GLN A 5 -27.98 -5.71 -27.15
CA GLN A 5 -26.63 -5.90 -27.68
C GLN A 5 -26.05 -4.62 -28.32
N PHE A 6 -26.90 -3.77 -28.92
CA PHE A 6 -26.49 -2.46 -29.44
C PHE A 6 -26.20 -1.46 -28.30
N LEU A 7 -27.05 -1.42 -27.27
CA LEU A 7 -26.81 -0.57 -26.09
C LEU A 7 -25.54 -0.98 -25.35
N GLN A 8 -25.29 -2.28 -25.20
CA GLN A 8 -24.08 -2.82 -24.57
C GLN A 8 -22.81 -2.42 -25.34
N LYS A 9 -22.87 -2.44 -26.68
CA LYS A 9 -21.75 -2.01 -27.53
C LYS A 9 -21.47 -0.50 -27.46
N LEU A 10 -22.49 0.32 -27.21
CA LEU A 10 -22.33 1.75 -26.96
C LEU A 10 -21.74 2.01 -25.56
N MET A 11 -22.18 1.26 -24.54
CA MET A 11 -21.65 1.33 -23.18
C MET A 11 -20.17 0.89 -23.11
N ASP A 12 -19.79 -0.18 -23.81
CA ASP A 12 -18.39 -0.64 -23.89
C ASP A 12 -17.43 0.45 -24.43
N GLY A 13 -17.89 1.22 -25.42
CA GLY A 13 -17.13 2.35 -25.97
C GLY A 13 -16.91 3.46 -24.94
N THR A 14 -17.91 3.73 -24.09
CA THR A 14 -17.82 4.75 -23.03
C THR A 14 -16.85 4.34 -21.92
N THR A 15 -16.80 3.06 -21.54
CA THR A 15 -15.86 2.59 -20.51
C THR A 15 -14.40 2.70 -20.98
N GLN A 16 -14.09 2.43 -22.25
CA GLN A 16 -12.73 2.58 -22.78
C GLN A 16 -12.26 4.04 -22.76
N ILE A 17 -13.15 4.98 -23.08
CA ILE A 17 -12.87 6.41 -23.01
C ILE A 17 -12.67 6.83 -21.56
N GLY A 18 -13.50 6.35 -20.64
CA GLY A 18 -13.38 6.60 -19.20
C GLY A 18 -12.01 6.16 -18.66
N ILE A 19 -11.58 4.94 -18.97
CA ILE A 19 -10.26 4.45 -18.53
C ILE A 19 -9.12 5.31 -19.07
N ARG A 20 -9.16 5.70 -20.34
CA ARG A 20 -8.13 6.59 -20.93
C ARG A 20 -8.12 7.95 -20.25
N ALA A 21 -9.29 8.51 -19.94
CA ALA A 21 -9.40 9.75 -19.20
C ALA A 21 -8.84 9.63 -17.78
N VAL A 22 -9.07 8.50 -17.10
CA VAL A 22 -8.48 8.22 -15.78
C VAL A 22 -6.95 8.19 -15.86
N PHE A 23 -6.37 7.47 -16.82
CA PHE A 23 -4.91 7.45 -17.01
C PHE A 23 -4.35 8.82 -17.38
N ALA A 24 -5.04 9.57 -18.25
CA ALA A 24 -4.64 10.94 -18.58
C ALA A 24 -4.66 11.85 -17.35
N LEU A 25 -5.67 11.71 -16.49
CA LEU A 25 -5.78 12.43 -15.24
C LEU A 25 -4.67 12.05 -14.24
N ILE A 26 -4.37 10.75 -14.10
CA ILE A 26 -3.25 10.27 -13.27
C ILE A 26 -1.94 10.90 -13.75
N ILE A 27 -1.64 10.83 -15.05
CA ILE A 27 -0.41 11.39 -15.63
C ILE A 27 -0.37 12.91 -15.42
N LEU A 28 -1.48 13.61 -15.64
CA LEU A 28 -1.58 15.05 -15.44
C LEU A 28 -1.28 15.44 -13.99
N LEU A 29 -1.92 14.79 -13.02
CA LEU A 29 -1.75 15.12 -11.61
C LEU A 29 -0.40 14.67 -11.05
N VAL A 30 0.18 13.58 -11.56
CA VAL A 30 1.57 13.18 -11.26
C VAL A 30 2.55 14.23 -11.79
N ALA A 31 2.41 14.67 -13.04
CA ALA A 31 3.27 15.71 -13.62
C ALA A 31 3.15 17.05 -12.88
N LEU A 32 1.94 17.40 -12.44
CA LEU A 32 1.73 18.58 -11.59
C LEU A 32 2.38 18.42 -10.21
N ALA A 33 2.27 17.24 -9.58
CA ALA A 33 2.92 16.95 -8.30
C ALA A 33 4.44 17.09 -8.42
N GLU A 34 5.04 16.50 -9.46
CA GLU A 34 6.46 16.63 -9.76
C GLU A 34 6.87 18.09 -9.97
N GLY A 35 6.08 18.86 -10.73
CA GLY A 35 6.34 20.28 -11.01
C GLY A 35 6.32 21.19 -9.79
N VAL A 36 5.57 20.83 -8.74
CA VAL A 36 5.55 21.58 -7.45
C VAL A 36 6.50 20.99 -6.40
N GLY A 37 7.27 19.95 -6.76
CA GLY A 37 8.18 19.26 -5.85
C GLY A 37 7.48 18.36 -4.81
N ALA A 38 6.22 18.00 -5.06
CA ALA A 38 5.48 17.02 -4.25
C ALA A 38 5.75 15.59 -4.73
N GLU A 39 5.43 14.61 -3.89
CA GLU A 39 5.60 13.19 -4.25
C GLU A 39 4.62 12.76 -5.35
N ASN A 40 5.13 12.01 -6.34
CA ASN A 40 4.32 11.49 -7.45
C ASN A 40 3.15 10.60 -6.98
N ILE A 41 3.33 9.87 -5.88
CA ILE A 41 2.28 9.02 -5.28
C ILE A 41 1.09 9.88 -4.82
N LEU A 42 1.34 11.10 -4.34
CA LEU A 42 0.29 12.04 -3.96
C LEU A 42 -0.53 12.47 -5.18
N GLY A 43 0.13 12.75 -6.31
CA GLY A 43 -0.56 13.08 -7.57
C GLY A 43 -1.48 11.95 -8.05
N ALA A 44 -1.00 10.70 -8.02
CA ALA A 44 -1.79 9.53 -8.36
C ALA A 44 -2.97 9.30 -7.38
N PHE A 45 -2.75 9.51 -6.08
CA PHE A 45 -3.80 9.41 -5.07
C PHE A 45 -4.90 10.45 -5.29
N LEU A 46 -4.53 11.72 -5.55
CA LEU A 46 -5.50 12.77 -5.85
C LEU A 46 -6.31 12.47 -7.11
N ALA A 47 -5.70 11.88 -8.14
CA ALA A 47 -6.43 11.44 -9.32
C ALA A 47 -7.49 10.40 -8.96
N GLY A 48 -7.15 9.41 -8.13
CA GLY A 48 -8.09 8.43 -7.61
C GLY A 48 -9.25 9.07 -6.82
N VAL A 49 -8.98 10.07 -5.97
CA VAL A 49 -10.01 10.82 -5.24
C VAL A 49 -10.94 11.54 -6.20
N VAL A 50 -10.40 12.24 -7.20
CA VAL A 50 -11.22 12.94 -8.21
C VAL A 50 -12.10 11.95 -8.97
N VAL A 51 -11.55 10.81 -9.42
CA VAL A 51 -12.32 9.77 -10.12
C VAL A 51 -13.42 9.20 -9.22
N SER A 52 -13.13 8.95 -7.94
CA SER A 52 -14.12 8.45 -6.98
C SER A 52 -15.29 9.44 -6.80
N LEU A 53 -15.02 10.74 -6.78
CA LEU A 53 -16.05 11.79 -6.68
C LEU A 53 -16.94 11.90 -7.93
N LEU A 54 -16.47 11.44 -9.09
CA LEU A 54 -17.24 11.43 -10.33
C LEU A 54 -18.24 10.27 -10.42
N GLY A 55 -18.22 9.33 -9.47
CA GLY A 55 -19.14 8.20 -9.43
C GLY A 55 -18.93 7.22 -10.60
N PRO A 56 -17.78 6.54 -10.67
CA PRO A 56 -17.47 5.62 -11.76
C PRO A 56 -18.38 4.39 -11.73
N ASP A 57 -18.79 3.89 -12.90
CA ASP A 57 -19.51 2.61 -13.00
C ASP A 57 -18.64 1.43 -12.54
N GLU A 58 -19.26 0.37 -12.01
CA GLU A 58 -18.55 -0.81 -11.49
C GLU A 58 -17.63 -1.45 -12.53
N ASP A 59 -18.05 -1.54 -13.79
CA ASP A 59 -17.24 -2.05 -14.91
C ASP A 59 -15.93 -1.26 -15.09
N MET A 60 -15.95 0.05 -14.83
CA MET A 60 -14.74 0.88 -14.92
C MET A 60 -13.83 0.62 -13.73
N VAL A 61 -14.39 0.51 -12.52
CA VAL A 61 -13.64 0.19 -11.30
C VAL A 61 -12.97 -1.17 -11.42
N GLU A 62 -13.69 -2.21 -11.86
CA GLU A 62 -13.13 -3.55 -12.04
C GLU A 62 -11.99 -3.59 -13.07
N LYS A 63 -12.13 -2.82 -14.17
CA LYS A 63 -11.05 -2.68 -15.16
C LYS A 63 -9.84 -1.95 -14.59
N LEU A 64 -10.03 -0.89 -13.80
CA LEU A 64 -8.93 -0.18 -13.13
C LEU A 64 -8.25 -1.07 -12.08
N ASP A 65 -9.02 -1.84 -11.31
CA ASP A 65 -8.51 -2.84 -10.36
C ASP A 65 -7.71 -3.92 -11.09
N SER A 66 -8.16 -4.36 -12.27
CA SER A 66 -7.44 -5.31 -13.11
C SER A 66 -6.07 -4.77 -13.53
N PHE A 67 -5.94 -3.48 -13.84
CA PHE A 67 -4.64 -2.85 -14.08
C PHE A 67 -3.78 -2.78 -12.82
N GLY A 68 -4.38 -2.40 -11.69
CA GLY A 68 -3.69 -2.29 -10.40
C GLY A 68 -3.12 -3.63 -9.96
N TYR A 69 -3.99 -4.61 -9.70
CA TYR A 69 -3.62 -5.93 -9.18
C TYR A 69 -2.94 -6.81 -10.22
N GLY A 70 -3.33 -6.71 -11.50
CA GLY A 70 -2.79 -7.57 -12.56
C GLY A 70 -1.44 -7.11 -13.12
N PHE A 71 -1.12 -5.81 -13.05
CA PHE A 71 0.07 -5.27 -13.72
C PHE A 71 0.93 -4.40 -12.79
N PHE A 72 0.40 -3.29 -12.25
CA PHE A 72 1.23 -2.30 -11.54
C PHE A 72 1.76 -2.79 -10.19
N ILE A 73 0.91 -3.43 -9.38
CA ILE A 73 1.30 -3.92 -8.05
C ILE A 73 2.39 -5.01 -8.15
N PRO A 74 2.27 -6.03 -9.02
CA PRO A 74 3.35 -7.01 -9.23
C PRO A 74 4.66 -6.39 -9.66
N ILE A 75 4.65 -5.46 -10.64
CA ILE A 75 5.88 -4.80 -11.13
C ILE A 75 6.53 -3.98 -10.02
N PHE A 76 5.74 -3.24 -9.24
CA PHE A 76 6.25 -2.48 -8.10
C PHE A 76 7.01 -3.37 -7.11
N PHE A 77 6.41 -4.51 -6.72
CA PHE A 77 7.06 -5.41 -5.77
C PHE A 77 8.29 -6.14 -6.35
N ILE A 78 8.27 -6.46 -7.65
CA ILE A 78 9.44 -7.04 -8.33
C ILE A 78 10.59 -6.02 -8.35
N MET A 79 10.32 -4.77 -8.75
CA MET A 79 11.35 -3.72 -8.80
C MET A 79 11.98 -3.47 -7.44
N VAL A 80 11.15 -3.30 -6.41
CA VAL A 80 11.63 -3.14 -5.03
C VAL A 80 12.45 -4.36 -4.60
N GLY A 81 12.00 -5.57 -4.92
CA GLY A 81 12.72 -6.80 -4.60
C GLY A 81 14.08 -6.92 -5.30
N VAL A 82 14.18 -6.51 -6.57
CA VAL A 82 15.42 -6.54 -7.35
C VAL A 82 16.43 -5.50 -6.85
N ASP A 83 15.94 -4.33 -6.42
CA ASP A 83 16.79 -3.27 -5.85
C ASP A 83 17.34 -3.62 -4.45
N LEU A 84 16.81 -4.65 -3.79
CA LEU A 84 17.30 -5.10 -2.49
C LEU A 84 18.53 -6.00 -2.64
N ASN A 85 19.69 -5.47 -2.27
CA ASN A 85 20.92 -6.25 -2.24
C ASN A 85 21.06 -7.10 -0.96
N ILE A 86 20.25 -8.15 -0.87
CA ILE A 86 20.26 -9.11 0.25
C ILE A 86 21.67 -9.71 0.50
N PRO A 87 22.44 -10.11 -0.53
CA PRO A 87 23.79 -10.62 -0.31
C PRO A 87 24.74 -9.64 0.39
N GLN A 88 24.66 -8.33 0.09
CA GLN A 88 25.44 -7.30 0.79
C GLN A 88 24.96 -7.14 2.24
N LEU A 89 23.66 -7.13 2.47
CA LEU A 89 23.07 -7.06 3.82
C LEU A 89 23.52 -8.22 4.73
N ILE A 90 23.65 -9.43 4.17
CA ILE A 90 24.09 -10.61 4.94
C ILE A 90 25.59 -10.58 5.25
N LYS A 91 26.40 -9.95 4.40
CA LYS A 91 27.85 -9.81 4.62
C LYS A 91 28.20 -8.88 5.78
N GLU A 92 27.27 -8.05 6.21
CA GLU A 92 27.43 -7.16 7.37
C GLU A 92 26.45 -7.54 8.51
N PRO A 93 26.83 -8.50 9.38
CA PRO A 93 25.96 -8.98 10.45
C PRO A 93 25.50 -7.89 11.42
N ALA A 94 26.31 -6.82 11.57
CA ALA A 94 25.97 -5.67 12.40
C ALA A 94 24.70 -4.95 11.90
N LEU A 95 24.50 -4.89 10.57
CA LEU A 95 23.32 -4.28 9.97
C LEU A 95 22.07 -5.14 10.20
N LEU A 96 22.20 -6.46 10.18
CA LEU A 96 21.09 -7.38 10.47
C LEU A 96 20.58 -7.24 11.91
N LEU A 97 21.47 -6.92 12.87
CA LEU A 97 21.07 -6.69 14.26
C LEU A 97 20.19 -5.45 14.42
N ILE A 98 20.16 -4.53 13.46
CA ILE A 98 19.30 -3.33 13.48
C ILE A 98 17.84 -3.69 13.16
N ILE A 99 17.59 -4.76 12.41
CA ILE A 99 16.24 -5.16 11.97
C ILE A 99 15.28 -5.33 13.16
N PRO A 100 15.58 -6.09 14.23
CA PRO A 100 14.71 -6.18 15.40
C PRO A 100 14.40 -4.82 16.04
N PHE A 101 15.37 -3.90 16.10
CA PHE A 101 15.15 -2.57 16.65
C PHE A 101 14.23 -1.73 15.78
N LEU A 102 14.34 -1.83 14.45
CA LEU A 102 13.43 -1.14 13.52
C LEU A 102 12.01 -1.69 13.61
N ILE A 103 11.85 -3.01 13.69
CA ILE A 103 10.53 -3.64 13.89
C ILE A 103 9.92 -3.15 15.21
N LEU A 104 10.72 -3.09 16.27
CA LEU A 104 10.28 -2.55 17.56
C LEU A 104 9.92 -1.07 17.46
N ALA A 105 10.70 -0.27 16.73
CA ALA A 105 10.40 1.15 16.47
C ALA A 105 9.08 1.31 15.69
N PHE A 106 8.83 0.46 14.68
CA PHE A 106 7.56 0.46 13.94
C PHE A 106 6.39 0.15 14.87
N LEU A 107 6.51 -0.84 15.76
CA LEU A 107 5.48 -1.16 16.76
C LEU A 107 5.27 0.01 17.74
N ILE A 108 6.36 0.59 18.25
CA ILE A 108 6.33 1.72 19.19
C ILE A 108 5.64 2.94 18.56
N SER A 109 5.85 3.18 17.26
CA SER A 109 5.22 4.29 16.53
C SER A 109 3.69 4.24 16.59
N LYS A 110 3.09 3.06 16.85
CA LYS A 110 1.64 2.87 16.93
C LYS A 110 1.08 2.98 18.35
N LEU A 111 1.92 3.19 19.36
CA LEU A 111 1.46 3.37 20.75
C LEU A 111 0.55 4.58 20.92
N ILE A 112 0.86 5.70 20.25
CA ILE A 112 0.04 6.92 20.34
C ILE A 112 -1.40 6.67 19.83
N PRO A 113 -1.61 6.15 18.60
CA PRO A 113 -2.93 5.73 18.13
C PRO A 113 -3.63 4.74 19.07
N LEU A 114 -2.89 3.77 19.62
CA LEU A 114 -3.41 2.76 20.53
C LEU A 114 -4.00 3.38 21.81
N PHE A 115 -3.29 4.31 22.45
CA PHE A 115 -3.80 4.97 23.66
C PHE A 115 -5.01 5.86 23.37
N TYR A 116 -5.06 6.47 22.19
CA TYR A 116 -6.17 7.31 21.79
C TYR A 116 -7.44 6.49 21.52
N ILE A 117 -7.33 5.44 20.70
CA ILE A 117 -8.47 4.63 20.25
C ILE A 117 -9.04 3.73 21.34
N ARG A 118 -8.23 3.40 22.36
CA ARG A 118 -8.64 2.62 23.55
C ARG A 118 -9.85 3.20 24.29
N LYS A 119 -10.12 4.51 24.15
CA LYS A 119 -11.30 5.14 24.77
C LYS A 119 -12.63 4.62 24.22
N TRP A 120 -12.64 4.09 23.00
CA TRP A 120 -13.84 3.66 22.30
C TRP A 120 -13.93 2.14 22.08
N PHE A 121 -12.83 1.40 22.24
CA PHE A 121 -12.76 -0.03 21.94
C PHE A 121 -12.12 -0.83 23.08
N ASP A 122 -12.42 -2.12 23.14
CA ASP A 122 -11.82 -3.02 24.12
C ASP A 122 -10.30 -3.19 23.88
N MET A 123 -9.60 -3.62 24.92
CA MET A 123 -8.14 -3.71 24.93
C MET A 123 -7.61 -4.72 23.90
N LYS A 124 -8.31 -5.84 23.69
CA LYS A 124 -7.85 -6.90 22.77
C LYS A 124 -7.98 -6.44 21.33
N THR A 125 -9.14 -5.89 20.95
CA THR A 125 -9.38 -5.32 19.63
C THR A 125 -8.40 -4.17 19.35
N THR A 126 -8.21 -3.27 20.31
CA THR A 126 -7.29 -2.13 20.18
C THR A 126 -5.85 -2.58 19.92
N ILE A 127 -5.33 -3.51 20.73
CA ILE A 127 -3.96 -4.02 20.55
C ILE A 127 -3.82 -4.73 19.21
N SER A 128 -4.77 -5.60 18.85
CA SER A 128 -4.74 -6.30 17.56
C SER A 128 -4.75 -5.30 16.39
N SER A 129 -5.64 -4.30 16.40
CA SER A 129 -5.66 -3.27 15.35
C SER A 129 -4.35 -2.47 15.29
N ALA A 130 -3.72 -2.17 16.42
CA ALA A 130 -2.41 -1.49 16.44
C ALA A 130 -1.30 -2.36 15.83
N PHE A 131 -1.32 -3.67 16.08
CA PHE A 131 -0.46 -4.61 15.37
C PHE A 131 -0.71 -4.49 13.87
N LEU A 132 -1.95 -4.68 13.40
CA LEU A 132 -2.27 -4.63 11.96
C LEU A 132 -1.82 -3.32 11.29
N LEU A 133 -1.93 -2.18 11.98
CA LEU A 133 -1.49 -0.88 11.49
C LEU A 133 0.03 -0.75 11.30
N THR A 134 0.80 -1.71 11.83
CA THR A 134 2.25 -1.81 11.67
C THR A 134 2.63 -2.46 10.32
N SER A 135 1.70 -3.11 9.62
CA SER A 135 1.90 -3.68 8.28
C SER A 135 1.95 -2.62 7.18
N THR A 136 2.82 -1.61 7.31
CA THR A 136 3.01 -0.55 6.31
C THR A 136 4.25 -0.84 5.47
N LEU A 137 4.04 -1.18 4.21
CA LEU A 137 5.11 -1.50 3.27
C LEU A 137 5.39 -0.34 2.28
N SER A 138 4.35 0.10 1.57
CA SER A 138 4.51 1.05 0.45
C SER A 138 5.11 2.40 0.85
N LEU A 139 4.67 3.00 1.94
CA LEU A 139 5.19 4.30 2.41
C LEU A 139 6.65 4.22 2.89
N VAL A 140 7.03 3.10 3.51
CA VAL A 140 8.42 2.91 3.98
C VAL A 140 9.35 2.78 2.79
N ILE A 141 8.96 2.01 1.77
CA ILE A 141 9.73 1.87 0.52
C ILE A 141 9.90 3.23 -0.17
N ALA A 142 8.80 3.96 -0.35
CA ALA A 142 8.84 5.26 -1.02
C ALA A 142 9.76 6.24 -0.27
N SER A 143 9.59 6.36 1.04
CA SER A 143 10.41 7.26 1.87
C SER A 143 11.89 6.86 1.87
N ALA A 144 12.18 5.57 1.99
CA ALA A 144 13.56 5.06 1.99
C ALA A 144 14.25 5.33 0.64
N LYS A 145 13.56 5.06 -0.47
CA LYS A 145 14.11 5.29 -1.81
C LYS A 145 14.32 6.77 -2.12
N ILE A 146 13.40 7.63 -1.70
CA ILE A 146 13.56 9.08 -1.83
C ILE A 146 14.76 9.55 -0.98
N ALA A 147 14.85 9.12 0.28
CA ALA A 147 15.97 9.50 1.15
C ALA A 147 17.32 9.00 0.62
N GLU A 148 17.35 7.82 -0.01
CA GLU A 148 18.53 7.27 -0.69
C GLU A 148 18.91 8.12 -1.91
N GLN A 149 17.95 8.49 -2.76
CA GLN A 149 18.16 9.35 -3.93
C GLN A 149 18.66 10.76 -3.55
N LEU A 150 18.20 11.29 -2.42
CA LEU A 150 18.67 12.54 -1.85
C LEU A 150 20.04 12.43 -1.16
N GLY A 151 20.63 11.24 -1.09
CA GLY A 151 21.90 10.98 -0.39
C GLY A 151 21.81 11.16 1.13
N THR A 152 20.61 11.19 1.70
CA THR A 152 20.39 11.34 3.14
C THR A 152 20.64 10.04 3.89
N ILE A 153 20.35 8.90 3.26
CA ILE A 153 20.66 7.56 3.78
C ILE A 153 21.46 6.78 2.76
N SER A 154 22.26 5.83 3.24
CA SER A 154 23.01 4.94 2.36
C SER A 154 22.11 3.84 1.78
N PRO A 155 22.49 3.19 0.65
CA PRO A 155 21.75 2.08 0.07
C PRO A 155 21.55 0.92 1.05
N GLU A 156 22.51 0.70 1.95
CA GLU A 156 22.43 -0.32 2.98
C GLU A 156 21.31 -0.01 3.99
N ILE A 157 21.22 1.24 4.48
CA ILE A 157 20.15 1.67 5.39
C ILE A 157 18.78 1.58 4.71
N SER A 158 18.69 2.04 3.46
CA SER A 158 17.48 1.90 2.64
C SER A 158 17.04 0.45 2.54
N GLY A 159 17.98 -0.45 2.23
CA GLY A 159 17.75 -1.89 2.15
C GLY A 159 17.26 -2.50 3.47
N ILE A 160 17.85 -2.13 4.62
CA ILE A 160 17.43 -2.62 5.94
C ILE A 160 16.02 -2.12 6.29
N LEU A 161 15.70 -0.85 6.01
CA LEU A 161 14.38 -0.28 6.27
C LEU A 161 13.29 -1.02 5.49
N ILE A 162 13.54 -1.22 4.20
CA ILE A 162 12.63 -1.96 3.32
C ILE A 162 12.50 -3.41 3.78
N LEU A 163 13.62 -4.11 4.06
CA LEU A 163 13.59 -5.49 4.52
C LEU A 163 12.83 -5.64 5.84
N SER A 164 13.03 -4.71 6.79
CA SER A 164 12.30 -4.68 8.06
C SER A 164 10.79 -4.47 7.84
N ALA A 165 10.41 -3.62 6.88
CA ALA A 165 9.01 -3.39 6.52
C ALA A 165 8.39 -4.64 5.86
N VAL A 166 9.11 -5.31 4.96
CA VAL A 166 8.67 -6.57 4.33
C VAL A 166 8.43 -7.64 5.39
N ILE A 167 9.40 -7.86 6.29
CA ILE A 167 9.29 -8.81 7.40
C ILE A 167 8.06 -8.48 8.24
N THR A 168 7.93 -7.21 8.67
CA THR A 168 6.79 -6.76 9.47
C THR A 168 5.46 -7.02 8.75
N CYS A 169 5.36 -6.68 7.47
CA CYS A 169 4.16 -6.86 6.65
C CYS A 169 3.74 -8.33 6.49
N VAL A 170 4.69 -9.27 6.53
CA VAL A 170 4.41 -10.72 6.47
C VAL A 170 4.02 -11.27 7.84
N PHE A 171 4.73 -10.91 8.90
CA PHE A 171 4.54 -11.49 10.23
C PHE A 171 3.34 -10.90 11.00
N VAL A 172 3.14 -9.59 10.91
CA VAL A 172 2.12 -8.88 11.69
C VAL A 172 0.69 -9.36 11.39
N PRO A 173 0.26 -9.61 10.13
CA PRO A 173 -1.09 -10.14 9.87
C PRO A 173 -1.34 -11.51 10.50
N ILE A 174 -0.30 -12.35 10.60
CA ILE A 174 -0.39 -13.67 11.26
C ILE A 174 -0.63 -13.49 12.76
N VAL A 175 0.11 -12.56 13.38
CA VAL A 175 -0.06 -12.21 14.80
C VAL A 175 -1.44 -11.60 15.05
N PHE A 176 -1.87 -10.67 14.20
CA PHE A 176 -3.19 -10.05 14.23
C PHE A 176 -4.29 -11.11 14.21
N LYS A 177 -4.26 -12.03 13.24
CA LYS A 177 -5.26 -13.09 13.12
C LYS A 177 -5.37 -13.95 14.38
N LYS A 178 -4.25 -14.19 15.07
CA LYS A 178 -4.23 -14.98 16.31
C LYS A 178 -4.74 -14.21 17.54
N MET A 179 -4.54 -12.89 17.56
CA MET A 179 -4.90 -12.03 18.70
C MET A 179 -6.29 -11.41 18.59
N PHE A 180 -6.78 -11.18 17.37
CA PHE A 180 -8.05 -10.51 17.14
C PHE A 180 -9.20 -11.39 17.65
N PRO A 181 -10.04 -10.87 18.57
CA PRO A 181 -11.20 -11.60 19.04
C PRO A 181 -12.20 -11.70 17.88
N MET A 182 -12.27 -12.87 17.25
CA MET A 182 -13.26 -13.13 16.21
C MET A 182 -14.64 -13.18 16.90
N PRO A 183 -15.63 -12.37 16.49
CA PRO A 183 -16.98 -12.46 17.04
C PRO A 183 -17.53 -13.88 16.84
N ASP A 184 -18.11 -14.47 17.89
CA ASP A 184 -18.66 -15.83 17.92
C ASP A 184 -19.70 -16.14 16.80
N GLU A 185 -20.18 -15.12 16.08
CA GLU A 185 -21.09 -15.27 14.95
C GLU A 185 -20.45 -15.95 13.73
N ALA A 186 -19.12 -15.85 13.56
CA ALA A 186 -18.40 -16.51 12.47
C ALA A 186 -18.26 -18.03 12.65
N THR A 187 -18.54 -18.56 13.84
CA THR A 187 -18.49 -20.01 14.14
C THR A 187 -19.84 -20.70 13.92
N ARG A 188 -20.91 -19.94 13.59
CA ARG A 188 -22.27 -20.51 13.43
C ARG A 188 -22.63 -20.97 12.02
N GLN A 189 -21.75 -20.84 11.02
CA GLN A 189 -22.02 -21.26 9.63
C GLN A 189 -20.83 -21.96 8.96
N ILE A 190 -20.30 -22.99 9.61
CA ILE A 190 -19.52 -24.04 8.92
C ILE A 190 -20.19 -25.38 9.21
#